data_AF-A0A7X9RQB8-F1
#
_entry.id   AF-A0A7X9RQB8-F1
#
_cell.length_a   1.000
_cell.length_b   1.000
_cell.length_c   1.000
_cell.angle_alpha   90.00
_cell.angle_beta   90.00
_cell.angle_gamma   90.00
#
_symmetry.space_group_name_H-M   'P 1'
#
loop_
_entity.id
_entity.type
_entity.pdbx_description
1 polymer ?
#
loop_
_entity_poly.entity_id
_entity_poly.type
_entity_poly.pdbx_seq_one_letter_code
_entity_poly.pdbx_strand_id
1 'polypeptide(L)'
;MKDTDLQLTIEVNPNQKGVLIVGKTNLPEGTKIGTSLEKNGKTIAQNFDVIVDNGMFYAPYGVNEDKVDKVLISCYKNSFWQNESVLKQLDFIQTPMWITDDLSEMFEYSINMQERLERLFKEKVDYPKNHQLIGKIEDIKDNSSQGIKRLSANIIYNNEPSKEDLDNDLKFLSFKIWEENGRNFKALKLKCFVKGTSSVFKSATLAPKGDWGKATSESSISDFELKI
;
A
#
# COMPACT_ATOMS: atom_id res chain seq x y z
N MET A 1 -27.11 -3.04 -24.40
CA MET A 1 -25.98 -2.26 -23.82
C MET A 1 -24.70 -2.89 -24.31
N LYS A 2 -23.62 -2.14 -24.50
CA LYS A 2 -22.31 -2.75 -24.79
C LYS A 2 -21.79 -3.36 -23.49
N ASP A 3 -21.35 -4.61 -23.55
CA ASP A 3 -20.70 -5.27 -22.43
C ASP A 3 -19.51 -4.43 -21.95
N THR A 4 -19.36 -4.31 -20.64
CA THR A 4 -18.30 -3.50 -20.03
C THR A 4 -17.52 -4.37 -19.06
N ASP A 5 -16.20 -4.42 -19.20
CA ASP A 5 -15.34 -5.12 -18.26
C ASP A 5 -15.45 -4.52 -16.86
N LEU A 6 -15.37 -5.35 -15.82
CA LEU A 6 -15.30 -4.90 -14.44
C LEU A 6 -14.04 -4.04 -14.26
N GLN A 7 -14.25 -2.79 -13.86
CA GLN A 7 -13.20 -1.90 -13.40
C GLN A 7 -13.27 -1.85 -11.88
N LEU A 8 -12.16 -2.16 -11.24
CA LEU A 8 -12.04 -2.09 -9.80
C LEU A 8 -10.66 -1.55 -9.43
N THR A 9 -10.64 -0.37 -8.82
CA THR A 9 -9.44 0.19 -8.19
C THR A 9 -9.70 0.26 -6.70
N ILE A 10 -8.78 -0.24 -5.91
CA ILE A 10 -8.91 -0.21 -4.45
C ILE A 10 -7.83 0.71 -3.90
N GLU A 11 -7.99 1.24 -2.72
CA GLU A 11 -6.95 1.82 -1.86
C GLU A 11 -7.18 1.27 -0.45
N VAL A 12 -6.09 0.96 0.25
CA VAL A 12 -6.12 0.46 1.62
C VAL A 12 -5.39 1.49 2.46
N ASN A 13 -6.13 2.13 3.36
CA ASN A 13 -5.69 3.31 4.09
C ASN A 13 -5.58 3.06 5.60
N PRO A 14 -4.41 3.35 6.21
CA PRO A 14 -4.22 3.22 7.64
C PRO A 14 -5.02 4.27 8.38
N ASN A 15 -6.02 3.75 9.07
CA ASN A 15 -6.78 4.36 10.12
C ASN A 15 -6.08 4.59 11.46
N GLN A 16 -6.37 5.66 12.21
CA GLN A 16 -6.21 5.58 13.67
C GLN A 16 -7.15 4.53 14.32
N LYS A 17 -8.19 4.09 13.61
CA LYS A 17 -9.19 3.12 14.07
C LYS A 17 -9.09 1.75 13.36
N GLY A 18 -8.10 1.52 12.50
CA GLY A 18 -7.86 0.25 11.82
C GLY A 18 -7.58 0.37 10.31
N VAL A 19 -8.11 -0.53 9.48
CA VAL A 19 -7.92 -0.54 8.02
C VAL A 19 -9.18 0.01 7.36
N LEU A 20 -9.04 0.95 6.43
CA LEU A 20 -10.16 1.34 5.55
C LEU A 20 -9.86 0.92 4.12
N ILE A 21 -10.72 0.09 3.54
CA ILE A 21 -10.73 -0.17 2.10
C ILE A 21 -11.61 0.87 1.43
N VAL A 22 -11.05 1.59 0.46
CA VAL A 22 -11.80 2.47 -0.45
C VAL A 22 -11.72 1.87 -1.83
N GLY A 23 -12.86 1.54 -2.43
CA GLY A 23 -12.93 1.03 -3.78
C GLY A 23 -13.59 2.02 -4.72
N LYS A 24 -13.12 2.07 -5.96
CA LYS A 24 -13.77 2.69 -7.11
C LYS A 24 -14.10 1.60 -8.11
N THR A 25 -15.35 1.57 -8.58
CA THR A 25 -15.83 0.53 -9.49
C THR A 25 -16.86 1.05 -10.47
N ASN A 26 -17.08 0.32 -11.55
CA ASN A 26 -18.19 0.51 -12.48
C ASN A 26 -19.37 -0.44 -12.21
N LEU A 27 -19.40 -1.13 -11.07
CA LEU A 27 -20.57 -1.88 -10.63
C LEU A 27 -21.79 -0.95 -10.47
N PRO A 28 -23.02 -1.44 -10.69
CA PRO A 28 -24.24 -0.67 -10.51
C PRO A 28 -24.39 -0.11 -9.10
N GLU A 29 -25.08 1.02 -8.98
CA GLU A 29 -25.44 1.60 -7.69
C GLU A 29 -26.29 0.63 -6.84
N GLY A 30 -26.01 0.59 -5.54
CA GLY A 30 -26.68 -0.31 -4.61
C GLY A 30 -26.19 -1.76 -4.68
N THR A 31 -25.18 -2.07 -5.49
CA THR A 31 -24.56 -3.40 -5.52
C THR A 31 -23.93 -3.71 -4.16
N LYS A 32 -24.30 -4.84 -3.56
CA LYS A 32 -23.64 -5.35 -2.36
C LYS A 32 -22.36 -6.07 -2.71
N ILE A 33 -21.30 -5.78 -1.98
CA ILE A 33 -20.02 -6.48 -2.09
C ILE A 33 -19.60 -7.01 -0.72
N GLY A 34 -19.05 -8.22 -0.73
CA GLY A 34 -18.27 -8.75 0.37
C GLY A 34 -16.84 -8.27 0.26
N THR A 35 -16.24 -7.95 1.39
CA THR A 35 -14.82 -7.64 1.48
C THR A 35 -14.22 -8.50 2.59
N SER A 36 -13.00 -9.00 2.39
CA SER A 36 -12.28 -9.77 3.39
C SER A 36 -10.81 -9.36 3.43
N LEU A 37 -10.25 -9.35 4.64
CA LEU A 37 -8.83 -9.17 4.89
C LEU A 37 -8.22 -10.53 5.23
N GLU A 38 -7.15 -10.91 4.55
CA GLU A 38 -6.41 -12.14 4.80
C GLU A 38 -5.01 -11.88 5.33
N LYS A 39 -4.57 -12.75 6.24
CA LYS A 39 -3.19 -12.85 6.73
C LYS A 39 -2.77 -14.31 6.81
N ASN A 40 -1.59 -14.64 6.28
CA ASN A 40 -1.02 -15.99 6.31
C ASN A 40 -2.02 -17.06 5.82
N GLY A 41 -2.78 -16.73 4.77
CA GLY A 41 -3.82 -17.61 4.21
C GLY A 41 -5.07 -17.79 5.09
N LYS A 42 -5.26 -16.95 6.11
CA LYS A 42 -6.46 -16.95 6.97
C LYS A 42 -7.18 -15.61 6.91
N THR A 43 -8.50 -15.66 6.81
CA THR A 43 -9.34 -14.48 6.94
C THR A 43 -9.29 -13.94 8.37
N ILE A 44 -8.89 -12.68 8.54
CA ILE A 44 -8.80 -12.00 9.83
C ILE A 44 -9.93 -11.00 10.06
N ALA A 45 -10.61 -10.54 9.01
CA ALA A 45 -11.82 -9.74 9.10
C ALA A 45 -12.63 -9.83 7.80
N GLN A 46 -13.95 -9.66 7.90
CA GLN A 46 -14.86 -9.60 6.76
C GLN A 46 -15.94 -8.54 6.97
N ASN A 47 -16.38 -7.93 5.89
CA ASN A 47 -17.54 -7.07 5.87
C ASN A 47 -18.37 -7.36 4.62
N PHE A 48 -19.61 -7.79 4.84
CA PHE A 48 -20.55 -8.24 3.83
C PHE A 48 -21.67 -7.24 3.53
N ASP A 49 -21.71 -6.13 4.27
CA ASP A 49 -22.71 -5.08 4.15
C ASP A 49 -22.15 -3.82 3.46
N VAL A 50 -21.19 -4.02 2.55
CA VAL A 50 -20.58 -2.93 1.80
C VAL A 50 -21.41 -2.68 0.54
N ILE A 51 -21.76 -1.43 0.31
CA ILE A 51 -22.64 -1.01 -0.80
C ILE A 51 -21.87 -0.08 -1.73
N VAL A 52 -22.02 -0.29 -3.03
CA VAL A 52 -21.56 0.66 -4.05
C VAL A 52 -22.48 1.88 -4.04
N ASP A 53 -21.88 3.05 -3.81
CA ASP A 53 -22.51 4.37 -3.84
C ASP A 53 -21.66 5.35 -4.64
N ASN A 54 -22.24 5.93 -5.69
CA ASN A 54 -21.60 6.83 -6.65
C ASN A 54 -20.31 6.25 -7.27
N GLY A 55 -20.37 4.99 -7.69
CA GLY A 55 -19.22 4.25 -8.25
C GLY A 55 -18.09 4.01 -7.25
N MET A 56 -18.34 4.19 -5.95
CA MET A 56 -17.37 4.01 -4.88
C MET A 56 -17.91 3.03 -3.83
N PHE A 57 -17.02 2.45 -3.03
CA PHE A 57 -17.40 1.71 -1.83
C PHE A 57 -16.39 1.90 -0.72
N TYR A 58 -16.86 1.74 0.52
CA TYR A 58 -16.05 1.94 1.72
C TYR A 58 -16.26 0.77 2.67
N ALA A 59 -15.17 0.07 3.03
CA ALA A 59 -15.20 -1.04 3.97
C ALA A 59 -14.23 -0.76 5.14
N PRO A 60 -14.72 -0.18 6.25
CA PRO A 60 -13.91 0.04 7.44
C PRO A 60 -13.75 -1.24 8.24
N TYR A 61 -12.56 -1.45 8.79
CA TYR A 61 -12.19 -2.57 9.65
C TYR A 61 -11.47 -2.05 10.89
N GLY A 62 -11.82 -2.59 12.05
CA GLY A 62 -11.15 -2.30 13.33
C GLY A 62 -9.78 -2.96 13.51
N VAL A 63 -9.14 -3.42 12.42
CA VAL A 63 -7.88 -4.18 12.47
C VAL A 63 -6.72 -3.25 12.18
N ASN A 64 -5.70 -3.22 13.03
CA ASN A 64 -4.50 -2.40 12.78
C ASN A 64 -3.64 -2.96 11.65
N GLU A 65 -3.11 -2.03 10.86
CA GLU A 65 -2.65 -2.21 9.48
C GLU A 65 -1.37 -3.01 9.25
N ASP A 66 -0.64 -3.35 10.30
CA ASP A 66 0.61 -4.10 10.23
C ASP A 66 0.43 -5.58 9.86
N LYS A 67 -0.77 -6.00 9.43
CA LYS A 67 -1.19 -7.41 9.47
C LYS A 67 -2.03 -7.91 8.29
N VAL A 68 -2.19 -7.20 7.17
CA VAL A 68 -2.95 -7.71 6.01
C VAL A 68 -2.02 -8.02 4.84
N ASP A 69 -2.07 -9.26 4.36
CA ASP A 69 -1.30 -9.70 3.19
C ASP A 69 -2.11 -9.57 1.91
N LYS A 70 -3.44 -9.78 2.02
CA LYS A 70 -4.33 -9.84 0.88
C LYS A 70 -5.71 -9.27 1.21
N VAL A 71 -6.29 -8.59 0.23
CA VAL A 71 -7.68 -8.12 0.25
C VAL A 71 -8.46 -8.89 -0.79
N LEU A 72 -9.58 -9.47 -0.37
CA LEU A 72 -10.57 -10.08 -1.25
C LEU A 72 -11.79 -9.18 -1.35
N ILE A 73 -12.26 -8.94 -2.57
CA ILE A 73 -13.55 -8.32 -2.86
C ILE A 73 -14.38 -9.33 -3.62
N SER A 74 -15.56 -9.65 -3.10
CA SER A 74 -16.45 -10.64 -3.66
C SER A 74 -17.81 -10.01 -3.97
N CYS A 75 -18.40 -10.31 -5.11
CA CYS A 75 -19.76 -9.93 -5.46
C CYS A 75 -20.50 -11.17 -5.96
N TYR A 76 -21.63 -11.48 -5.33
CA TYR A 76 -22.49 -12.59 -5.73
C TYR A 76 -23.68 -12.04 -6.52
N LYS A 77 -23.93 -12.60 -7.70
CA LYS A 77 -25.07 -12.23 -8.54
C LYS A 77 -26.24 -13.18 -8.29
N ASN A 78 -26.87 -13.07 -7.12
CA ASN A 78 -28.10 -13.80 -6.80
C ASN A 78 -29.07 -12.98 -5.97
N SER A 79 -30.31 -13.47 -5.91
CA SER A 79 -31.41 -12.86 -5.16
C SER A 79 -31.28 -12.98 -3.64
N PHE A 80 -30.45 -13.88 -3.12
CA PHE A 80 -30.14 -13.92 -1.69
C PHE A 80 -29.25 -12.74 -1.26
N TRP A 81 -28.40 -12.28 -2.17
CA TRP A 81 -27.39 -11.26 -1.91
C TRP A 81 -27.79 -9.88 -2.42
N GLN A 82 -28.25 -9.81 -3.67
CA GLN A 82 -28.60 -8.59 -4.40
C GLN A 82 -30.11 -8.40 -4.50
N ASN A 83 -30.53 -7.14 -4.63
CA ASN A 83 -31.91 -6.83 -4.99
C ASN A 83 -32.16 -7.01 -6.50
N GLU A 84 -33.43 -7.15 -6.90
CA GLU A 84 -33.81 -7.42 -8.30
C GLU A 84 -33.36 -6.32 -9.28
N SER A 85 -33.32 -5.06 -8.86
CA SER A 85 -32.90 -3.94 -9.71
C SER A 85 -31.41 -4.03 -10.04
N VAL A 86 -30.58 -4.44 -9.06
CA VAL A 86 -29.15 -4.65 -9.25
C VAL A 86 -28.89 -5.89 -10.10
N LEU A 87 -29.62 -6.99 -9.89
CA LEU A 87 -29.43 -8.24 -10.65
C LEU A 87 -29.58 -8.04 -12.16
N LYS A 88 -30.62 -7.33 -12.60
CA LYS A 88 -30.85 -7.00 -14.02
C LYS A 88 -29.73 -6.15 -14.62
N GLN A 89 -29.01 -5.42 -13.77
CA GLN A 89 -27.86 -4.64 -14.18
C GLN A 89 -26.59 -5.50 -14.16
N LEU A 90 -26.36 -6.38 -13.19
CA LEU A 90 -25.16 -7.21 -13.18
C LEU A 90 -25.04 -8.20 -14.37
N ASP A 91 -26.11 -8.40 -15.15
CA ASP A 91 -26.11 -9.21 -16.37
C ASP A 91 -25.10 -8.76 -17.46
N PHE A 92 -24.57 -7.53 -17.39
CA PHE A 92 -23.62 -7.01 -18.38
C PHE A 92 -22.12 -7.19 -18.05
N ILE A 93 -21.76 -7.85 -16.94
CA ILE A 93 -20.36 -8.08 -16.53
C ILE A 93 -19.95 -9.53 -16.86
N GLN A 94 -18.95 -9.71 -17.73
CA GLN A 94 -18.55 -11.03 -18.27
C GLN A 94 -17.41 -11.77 -17.53
N THR A 95 -16.86 -11.22 -16.44
CA THR A 95 -15.61 -11.76 -15.86
C THR A 95 -15.79 -13.20 -15.32
N PRO A 96 -14.90 -14.16 -15.62
CA PRO A 96 -15.17 -15.58 -15.40
C PRO A 96 -15.28 -15.95 -13.91
N MET A 97 -16.32 -16.73 -13.63
CA MET A 97 -16.71 -17.25 -12.33
C MET A 97 -15.87 -18.46 -11.89
N TRP A 98 -15.65 -18.56 -10.59
CA TRP A 98 -15.56 -19.89 -9.96
C TRP A 98 -16.97 -20.45 -9.85
N ILE A 99 -17.29 -21.42 -10.69
CA ILE A 99 -18.52 -22.20 -10.58
C ILE A 99 -18.27 -23.25 -9.50
N THR A 100 -18.91 -23.09 -8.34
CA THR A 100 -19.14 -24.22 -7.43
C THR A 100 -20.65 -24.45 -7.40
N ASP A 101 -21.04 -25.72 -7.47
CA ASP A 101 -22.33 -26.21 -7.99
C ASP A 101 -23.59 -25.82 -7.22
N ASP A 102 -23.56 -24.83 -6.31
CA ASP A 102 -24.74 -24.45 -5.54
C ASP A 102 -25.00 -22.94 -5.36
N LEU A 103 -24.17 -22.05 -5.90
CA LEU A 103 -24.45 -20.60 -5.82
C LEU A 103 -23.96 -19.90 -7.09
N SER A 104 -24.91 -19.53 -7.95
CA SER A 104 -24.93 -18.29 -8.77
C SER A 104 -23.63 -17.48 -8.90
N GLU A 105 -23.31 -17.10 -10.13
CA GLU A 105 -22.16 -16.30 -10.55
C GLU A 105 -21.51 -15.42 -9.46
N MET A 106 -20.30 -15.80 -9.04
CA MET A 106 -19.45 -15.04 -8.11
C MET A 106 -18.32 -14.36 -8.87
N PHE A 107 -18.16 -13.05 -8.64
CA PHE A 107 -16.98 -12.29 -9.02
C PHE A 107 -16.09 -12.12 -7.79
N GLU A 108 -14.88 -12.66 -7.83
CA GLU A 108 -13.88 -12.43 -6.79
C GLU A 108 -12.67 -11.72 -7.38
N TYR A 109 -12.24 -10.65 -6.70
CA TYR A 109 -11.05 -9.90 -7.02
C TYR A 109 -10.11 -9.91 -5.82
N SER A 110 -8.86 -10.28 -6.07
CA SER A 110 -7.83 -10.45 -5.06
C SER A 110 -6.69 -9.46 -5.30
N ILE A 111 -6.36 -8.65 -4.29
CA ILE A 111 -5.15 -7.83 -4.28
C ILE A 111 -4.14 -8.41 -3.29
N ASN A 112 -2.94 -8.73 -3.78
CA ASN A 112 -1.77 -8.92 -2.93
C ASN A 112 -1.23 -7.54 -2.49
N MET A 113 -1.29 -7.27 -1.19
CA MET A 113 -0.91 -5.96 -0.65
C MET A 113 0.60 -5.74 -0.71
N GLN A 114 1.41 -6.79 -0.57
CA GLN A 114 2.86 -6.69 -0.69
C GLN A 114 3.27 -6.24 -2.09
N GLU A 115 2.82 -6.95 -3.13
CA GLU A 115 3.16 -6.64 -4.52
C GLU A 115 2.74 -5.22 -4.90
N ARG A 116 1.56 -4.81 -4.43
CA ARG A 116 1.05 -3.45 -4.64
C ARG A 116 1.93 -2.39 -3.98
N LEU A 117 2.27 -2.58 -2.70
CA LEU A 117 3.10 -1.63 -1.96
C LEU A 117 4.50 -1.53 -2.58
N GLU A 118 5.09 -2.65 -3.00
CA GLU A 118 6.37 -2.66 -3.72
C GLU A 118 6.29 -1.89 -5.04
N ARG A 119 5.20 -2.06 -5.81
CA ARG A 119 4.98 -1.30 -7.05
C ARG A 119 4.90 0.21 -6.77
N LEU A 120 4.10 0.63 -5.78
CA LEU A 120 3.97 2.03 -5.40
C LEU A 120 5.31 2.61 -4.95
N PHE A 121 6.06 1.87 -4.13
CA PHE A 121 7.39 2.30 -3.69
C PHE A 121 8.34 2.46 -4.88
N LYS A 122 8.32 1.52 -5.83
CA LYS A 122 9.09 1.63 -7.08
C LYS A 122 8.68 2.86 -7.88
N GLU A 123 7.40 3.19 -7.99
CA GLU A 123 6.93 4.41 -8.67
C GLU A 123 7.40 5.69 -7.98
N LYS A 124 7.48 5.71 -6.64
CA LYS A 124 7.87 6.89 -5.86
C LYS A 124 9.37 7.11 -5.72
N VAL A 125 10.14 6.02 -5.72
CA VAL A 125 11.58 6.04 -5.41
C VAL A 125 12.44 5.66 -6.61
N ASP A 126 11.90 4.86 -7.53
CA ASP A 126 12.61 4.25 -8.66
C ASP A 126 13.93 3.59 -8.25
N TYR A 127 13.83 2.67 -7.28
CA TYR A 127 15.01 2.05 -6.69
C TYR A 127 15.60 0.94 -7.59
N PRO A 128 16.93 0.88 -7.71
CA PRO A 128 17.61 -0.15 -8.50
C PRO A 128 17.70 -1.48 -7.74
N LYS A 129 16.82 -2.46 -8.04
CA LYS A 129 16.70 -3.74 -7.32
C LYS A 129 18.00 -4.54 -7.09
N ASN A 130 18.97 -4.43 -7.99
CA ASN A 130 20.24 -5.19 -7.93
C ASN A 130 21.45 -4.28 -7.65
N HIS A 131 21.23 -3.11 -7.06
CA HIS A 131 22.32 -2.18 -6.77
C HIS A 131 23.23 -2.70 -5.67
N GLN A 132 24.53 -2.70 -5.95
CA GLN A 132 25.54 -3.08 -4.97
C GLN A 132 25.88 -1.87 -4.11
N LEU A 133 25.54 -1.96 -2.82
CA LEU A 133 25.81 -0.89 -1.87
C LEU A 133 27.29 -0.59 -1.74
N ILE A 134 27.62 0.70 -1.87
CA ILE A 134 28.96 1.22 -1.59
C ILE A 134 29.04 1.89 -0.20
N GLY A 135 27.94 2.47 0.27
CA GLY A 135 27.77 2.98 1.62
C GLY A 135 27.38 1.87 2.59
N LYS A 136 27.85 1.98 3.84
CA LYS A 136 27.48 1.05 4.93
C LYS A 136 26.54 1.75 5.91
N ILE A 137 25.40 1.14 6.21
CA ILE A 137 24.56 1.58 7.33
C ILE A 137 25.35 1.36 8.62
N GLU A 138 25.62 2.43 9.36
CA GLU A 138 26.24 2.37 10.68
C GLU A 138 25.19 2.17 11.77
N ASP A 139 24.13 2.96 11.73
CA ASP A 139 23.02 2.86 12.66
C ASP A 139 21.67 3.24 12.02
N ILE A 140 20.60 2.72 12.63
CA ILE A 140 19.22 3.15 12.39
C ILE A 140 18.66 3.53 13.76
N LYS A 141 18.26 4.79 13.91
CA LYS A 141 17.67 5.33 15.14
C LYS A 141 16.18 5.57 14.96
N ASP A 142 15.42 5.11 15.94
CA ASP A 142 14.02 5.48 16.08
C ASP A 142 13.93 6.90 16.66
N ASN A 143 13.35 7.82 15.87
CA ASN A 143 13.06 9.19 16.26
C ASN A 143 11.53 9.43 16.31
N SER A 144 10.78 8.40 16.70
CA SER A 144 9.34 8.49 16.90
C SER A 144 8.98 9.63 17.84
N SER A 145 7.97 10.39 17.46
CA SER A 145 7.44 11.47 18.30
C SER A 145 5.95 11.63 18.05
N GLN A 146 5.19 11.86 19.12
CA GLN A 146 3.73 12.00 19.10
C GLN A 146 3.03 10.79 18.44
N GLY A 147 3.52 9.58 18.70
CA GLY A 147 2.95 8.34 18.13
C GLY A 147 3.23 8.12 16.63
N ILE A 148 4.01 8.99 16.00
CA ILE A 148 4.37 8.87 14.57
C ILE A 148 5.77 8.26 14.46
N LYS A 149 5.85 7.04 13.90
CA LYS A 149 7.11 6.31 13.74
C LYS A 149 8.01 6.95 12.69
N ARG A 150 9.22 7.35 13.05
CA ARG A 150 10.19 7.97 12.14
C ARG A 150 11.58 7.40 12.35
N LEU A 151 12.31 7.14 11.28
CA LEU A 151 13.63 6.52 11.35
C LEU A 151 14.71 7.44 10.76
N SER A 152 15.86 7.53 11.42
CA SER A 152 17.05 8.13 10.81
C SER A 152 18.15 7.12 10.69
N ALA A 153 18.80 7.03 9.55
CA ALA A 153 19.95 6.15 9.36
C ALA A 153 21.19 6.96 8.98
N ASN A 154 22.32 6.62 9.61
CA ASN A 154 23.62 7.12 9.19
C ASN A 154 24.27 6.12 8.22
N ILE A 155 24.74 6.64 7.09
CA ILE A 155 25.41 5.86 6.05
C ILE A 155 26.84 6.37 5.94
N ILE A 156 27.80 5.46 6.10
CA ILE A 156 29.23 5.77 6.07
C ILE A 156 29.82 5.29 4.74
N TYR A 157 30.46 6.22 4.04
CA TYR A 157 31.20 5.96 2.81
C TYR A 157 32.71 6.06 3.08
N ASN A 158 33.52 5.21 2.45
CA ASN A 158 34.99 5.30 2.61
C ASN A 158 35.55 6.62 2.03
N ASN A 159 35.02 7.05 0.89
CA ASN A 159 35.33 8.31 0.21
C ASN A 159 34.01 8.91 -0.29
N GLU A 160 34.00 10.20 -0.70
CA GLU A 160 32.81 10.80 -1.31
C GLU A 160 32.49 10.11 -2.66
N PRO A 161 31.31 9.49 -2.80
CA PRO A 161 30.92 8.77 -4.01
C PRO A 161 30.52 9.72 -5.15
N SER A 162 30.41 9.19 -6.36
CA SER A 162 29.82 9.93 -7.47
C SER A 162 28.35 10.25 -7.18
N LYS A 163 27.81 11.28 -7.85
CA LYS A 163 26.40 11.66 -7.69
C LYS A 163 25.45 10.52 -8.06
N GLU A 164 25.76 9.77 -9.11
CA GLU A 164 24.94 8.65 -9.59
C GLU A 164 24.96 7.48 -8.60
N ASP A 165 26.14 7.08 -8.13
CA ASP A 165 26.26 6.00 -7.15
C ASP A 165 25.56 6.35 -5.85
N LEU A 166 25.67 7.60 -5.41
CA LEU A 166 25.01 8.10 -4.20
C LEU A 166 23.48 8.09 -4.34
N ASP A 167 22.96 8.52 -5.48
CA ASP A 167 21.51 8.52 -5.77
C ASP A 167 20.96 7.08 -5.74
N ASN A 168 21.66 6.16 -6.41
CA ASN A 168 21.30 4.74 -6.45
C ASN A 168 21.38 4.08 -5.07
N ASP A 169 22.43 4.37 -4.30
CA ASP A 169 22.58 3.90 -2.91
C ASP A 169 21.40 4.40 -2.05
N LEU A 170 21.08 5.68 -2.10
CA LEU A 170 20.04 6.29 -1.26
C LEU A 170 18.64 5.76 -1.61
N LYS A 171 18.35 5.57 -2.90
CA LYS A 171 17.11 4.94 -3.37
C LYS A 171 17.01 3.50 -2.89
N PHE A 172 18.07 2.71 -3.08
CA PHE A 172 18.11 1.31 -2.64
C PHE A 172 17.98 1.17 -1.12
N LEU A 173 18.72 1.98 -0.35
CA LEU A 173 18.68 1.96 1.11
C LEU A 173 17.31 2.40 1.65
N SER A 174 16.67 3.36 0.99
CA SER A 174 15.31 3.77 1.35
C SER A 174 14.32 2.60 1.25
N PHE A 175 14.40 1.83 0.16
CA PHE A 175 13.59 0.61 -0.02
C PHE A 175 13.93 -0.45 1.03
N LYS A 176 15.23 -0.78 1.17
CA LYS A 176 15.69 -1.82 2.08
C LYS A 176 15.28 -1.55 3.53
N ILE A 177 15.49 -0.33 4.02
CA ILE A 177 15.11 0.07 5.38
C ILE A 177 13.58 0.02 5.55
N TRP A 178 12.81 0.41 4.53
CA TRP A 178 11.35 0.31 4.55
C TRP A 178 10.86 -1.14 4.66
N GLU A 179 11.45 -2.05 3.90
CA GLU A 179 11.13 -3.47 3.96
C GLU A 179 11.53 -4.09 5.31
N GLU A 180 12.78 -3.91 5.74
CA GLU A 180 13.31 -4.50 6.99
C GLU A 180 12.62 -3.96 8.26
N ASN A 181 12.00 -2.78 8.20
CA ASN A 181 11.25 -2.19 9.31
C ASN A 181 9.75 -2.48 9.26
N GLY A 182 9.31 -3.47 8.49
CA GLY A 182 7.90 -3.87 8.43
C GLY A 182 6.99 -2.79 7.83
N ARG A 183 7.54 -1.92 6.99
CA ARG A 183 6.81 -0.95 6.16
C ARG A 183 5.96 0.07 6.95
N ASN A 184 6.26 0.28 8.24
CA ASN A 184 5.37 0.97 9.18
C ASN A 184 5.88 2.34 9.68
N PHE A 185 7.00 2.85 9.17
CA PHE A 185 7.41 4.22 9.49
C PHE A 185 6.74 5.24 8.56
N LYS A 186 6.59 6.47 9.04
CA LYS A 186 5.97 7.59 8.33
C LYS A 186 6.99 8.56 7.72
N ALA A 187 8.26 8.48 8.11
CA ALA A 187 9.37 9.18 7.47
C ALA A 187 10.71 8.45 7.71
N LEU A 188 11.61 8.54 6.73
CA LEU A 188 13.00 8.07 6.80
C LEU A 188 13.96 9.16 6.34
N LYS A 189 15.01 9.40 7.13
CA LYS A 189 16.06 10.38 6.85
C LYS A 189 17.39 9.66 6.80
N LEU A 190 18.00 9.67 5.64
CA LEU A 190 19.31 9.11 5.40
C LEU A 190 20.34 10.24 5.49
N LYS A 191 21.39 10.05 6.29
CA LYS A 191 22.47 11.02 6.46
C LYS A 191 23.78 10.35 6.04
N CYS A 192 24.44 10.93 5.05
CA CYS A 192 25.68 10.38 4.50
C CYS A 192 26.88 11.09 5.10
N PHE A 193 27.86 10.31 5.55
CA PHE A 193 29.13 10.77 6.08
C PHE A 193 30.28 10.10 5.33
N VAL A 194 31.40 10.82 5.20
CA VAL A 194 32.66 10.21 4.81
C VAL A 194 33.34 9.67 6.08
N LYS A 195 33.92 8.47 6.00
CA LYS A 195 34.58 7.80 7.12
C LYS A 195 35.61 8.72 7.78
N GLY A 196 35.52 8.85 9.11
CA GLY A 196 36.41 9.72 9.89
C GLY A 196 35.98 11.19 9.94
N THR A 197 34.87 11.56 9.32
CA THR A 197 34.26 12.89 9.43
C THR A 197 33.01 12.86 10.31
N SER A 198 32.67 13.99 10.93
CA SER A 198 31.44 14.16 11.71
C SER A 198 30.36 14.97 10.98
N SER A 199 30.67 15.46 9.78
CA SER A 199 29.77 16.31 8.99
C SER A 199 28.99 15.48 7.98
N VAL A 200 27.69 15.73 7.92
CA VAL A 200 26.82 15.19 6.86
C VAL A 200 27.15 15.91 5.56
N PHE A 201 27.62 15.18 4.54
CA PHE A 201 27.89 15.77 3.22
C PHE A 201 26.67 15.71 2.29
N LYS A 202 25.78 14.74 2.51
CA LYS A 202 24.52 14.59 1.78
C LYS A 202 23.44 13.98 2.66
N SER A 203 22.17 14.23 2.35
CA SER A 203 21.06 13.56 3.03
C SER A 203 19.91 13.31 2.09
N ALA A 204 19.17 12.22 2.30
CA ALA A 204 17.89 11.99 1.66
C ALA A 204 16.77 11.98 2.68
N THR A 205 15.57 12.37 2.25
CA THR A 205 14.33 12.27 3.03
C THR A 205 13.27 11.56 2.21
N LEU A 206 12.87 10.37 2.65
CA LEU A 206 11.70 9.68 2.17
C LEU A 206 10.55 9.99 3.15
N ALA A 207 9.63 10.84 2.72
CA ALA A 207 8.52 11.30 3.55
C ALA A 207 7.39 11.86 2.68
N PRO A 208 6.20 12.12 3.25
CA PRO A 208 5.12 12.79 2.53
C PRO A 208 5.57 14.10 1.91
N LYS A 209 5.44 14.22 0.58
CA LYS A 209 5.88 15.40 -0.19
C LYS A 209 7.36 15.77 0.06
N GLY A 210 8.19 14.76 0.33
CA GLY A 210 9.62 14.90 0.56
C GLY A 210 10.01 15.64 1.85
N ASP A 211 9.06 15.83 2.78
CA ASP A 211 9.26 16.61 3.99
C ASP A 211 8.99 15.78 5.25
N TRP A 212 10.04 15.60 6.04
CA TRP A 212 10.00 14.89 7.32
C TRP A 212 8.95 15.42 8.29
N GLY A 213 8.72 16.74 8.31
CA GLY A 213 7.76 17.40 9.19
C GLY A 213 6.31 17.14 8.82
N LYS A 214 6.03 16.76 7.58
CA LYS A 214 4.67 16.48 7.08
C LYS A 214 4.17 15.06 7.38
N ALA A 215 5.03 14.21 7.94
CA ALA A 215 4.63 12.88 8.36
C ALA A 215 3.64 12.94 9.53
N THR A 216 2.45 12.39 9.33
CA THR A 216 1.37 12.26 10.32
C THR A 216 0.97 10.79 10.49
N SER A 217 0.06 10.51 11.42
CA SER A 217 -0.50 9.14 11.58
C SER A 217 -1.24 8.66 10.33
N GLU A 218 -1.80 9.59 9.56
CA GLU A 218 -2.64 9.34 8.39
C GLU A 218 -1.83 9.21 7.09
N SER A 219 -0.55 9.58 7.09
CA SER A 219 0.28 9.50 5.89
C SER A 219 0.34 8.08 5.33
N SER A 220 0.09 7.94 4.04
CA SER A 220 0.20 6.68 3.31
C SER A 220 1.40 6.71 2.35
N ILE A 221 1.79 5.55 1.81
CA ILE A 221 2.93 5.47 0.88
C ILE A 221 2.70 6.26 -0.42
N SER A 222 1.44 6.47 -0.83
CA SER A 222 1.13 7.23 -2.05
C SER A 222 1.45 8.72 -1.91
N ASP A 223 1.56 9.22 -0.67
CA ASP A 223 1.97 10.60 -0.37
C ASP A 223 3.48 10.81 -0.46
N PHE A 224 4.28 9.73 -0.47
CA PHE A 224 5.72 9.80 -0.28
C PHE A 224 6.43 10.30 -1.54
N GLU A 225 7.48 11.07 -1.33
CA GLU A 225 8.47 11.43 -2.33
C GLU A 225 9.85 11.27 -1.70
N LEU A 226 10.82 10.81 -2.50
CA LEU A 226 12.22 10.81 -2.10
C LEU A 226 12.89 12.13 -2.54
N LYS A 227 13.40 12.88 -1.58
CA LYS A 227 14.17 14.12 -1.82
C LYS A 227 15.63 13.93 -1.40
N ILE A 228 16.56 14.14 -2.33
CA ILE A 228 18.02 13.93 -2.16
C ILE A 228 18.80 15.23 -2.26
#